data_AF-A0A2V6QIV7-F1
#
_entry.id   AF-A0A2V6QIV7-F1
#
_cell.length_a   1.000
_cell.length_b   1.000
_cell.length_c   1.000
_cell.angle_alpha   90.00
_cell.angle_beta   90.00
_cell.angle_gamma   90.00
#
_symmetry.space_group_name_H-M   'P 1'
#
loop_
_entity.id
_entity.type
_entity.pdbx_description
1 polymer ?
#
loop_
_entity_poly.entity_id
_entity_poly.type
_entity_poly.pdbx_seq_one_letter_code
_entity_poly.pdbx_strand_id
1 'polypeptide(L)'
;VDDAAFARHWVTARAARGYGAARLRMELRARGIAVPVIAAALIALGGDDALARARETARRRLPALRRGRPDRVAPRLRDHLLRRGFATSVVVRVVRETTGVAADE
;
A
#
# COMPACT_ATOMS: atom_id res chain seq x y z
N VAL A 1 -11.00 24.90 -9.81
CA VAL A 1 -10.31 23.80 -9.09
C VAL A 1 -10.00 22.71 -10.10
N ASP A 2 -8.76 22.21 -10.16
CA ASP A 2 -8.36 21.12 -11.07
C ASP A 2 -8.25 19.81 -10.27
N ASP A 3 -9.30 19.01 -10.32
CA ASP A 3 -9.37 17.71 -9.65
C ASP A 3 -8.32 16.73 -10.16
N ALA A 4 -7.92 16.82 -11.43
CA ALA A 4 -6.95 15.91 -12.02
C ALA A 4 -5.53 16.24 -11.51
N ALA A 5 -5.15 17.51 -11.49
CA ALA A 5 -3.89 17.94 -10.88
C ALA A 5 -3.84 17.60 -9.39
N PHE A 6 -4.93 17.86 -8.66
CA PHE A 6 -5.04 17.50 -7.26
C PHE A 6 -4.87 15.99 -7.05
N ALA A 7 -5.60 15.16 -7.80
CA ALA A 7 -5.55 13.71 -7.67
C ALA A 7 -4.14 13.16 -7.96
N ARG A 8 -3.46 13.65 -9.00
CA ARG A 8 -2.07 13.26 -9.31
C ARG A 8 -1.11 13.58 -8.16
N HIS A 9 -1.13 14.81 -7.65
CA HIS A 9 -0.28 15.18 -6.52
C HIS A 9 -0.60 14.36 -5.26
N TRP A 10 -1.90 14.12 -5.01
CA TRP A 10 -2.35 13.34 -3.88
C TRP A 10 -1.83 11.91 -3.92
N VAL A 11 -2.00 11.21 -5.05
CA VAL A 11 -1.54 9.82 -5.18
C VAL A 11 -0.03 9.71 -5.05
N THR A 12 0.74 10.63 -5.64
CA THR A 12 2.21 10.65 -5.54
C THR A 12 2.68 10.87 -4.11
N ALA A 13 2.17 11.90 -3.44
CA ALA A 13 2.55 12.22 -2.07
C ALA A 13 2.19 11.11 -1.08
N ARG A 14 1.04 10.46 -1.26
CA ARG A 14 0.61 9.34 -0.40
C ARG A 14 1.35 8.05 -0.75
N ALA A 15 1.61 7.75 -2.02
CA ALA A 15 2.38 6.59 -2.44
C ALA A 15 3.81 6.64 -1.86
N ALA A 16 4.46 7.81 -1.85
CA ALA A 16 5.76 8.02 -1.21
C ALA A 16 5.76 7.71 0.31
N ARG A 17 4.59 7.83 0.96
CA ARG A 17 4.40 7.44 2.37
C ARG A 17 4.07 5.95 2.54
N GLY A 18 4.00 5.16 1.47
CA GLY A 18 3.72 3.72 1.49
C GLY A 18 2.24 3.37 1.50
N TYR A 19 1.38 4.17 0.85
CA TYR A 19 -0.04 3.83 0.66
C TYR A 19 -0.27 3.17 -0.71
N GLY A 20 -1.09 2.12 -0.73
CA GLY A 20 -1.48 1.37 -1.92
C GLY A 20 -2.78 1.86 -2.54
N ALA A 21 -3.04 1.42 -3.77
CA ALA A 21 -4.11 1.93 -4.63
C ALA A 21 -5.52 1.89 -4.01
N ALA A 22 -5.84 0.87 -3.19
CA ALA A 22 -7.15 0.78 -2.55
C ALA A 22 -7.38 1.93 -1.55
N ARG A 23 -6.37 2.24 -0.74
CA ARG A 23 -6.43 3.35 0.22
C ARG A 23 -6.47 4.69 -0.49
N LEU A 24 -5.66 4.86 -1.54
CA LEU A 24 -5.62 6.08 -2.35
C LEU A 24 -6.99 6.37 -3.00
N ARG A 25 -7.62 5.34 -3.58
CA ARG A 25 -8.97 5.44 -4.15
C ARG A 25 -10.00 5.85 -3.11
N MET A 26 -9.98 5.23 -1.93
CA MET A 26 -10.88 5.56 -0.83
C MET A 26 -10.71 7.01 -0.37
N GLU A 27 -9.47 7.47 -0.23
CA GLU A 27 -9.17 8.83 0.22
C GLU A 27 -9.56 9.91 -0.79
N LEU A 28 -9.42 9.65 -2.09
CA LEU A 28 -9.86 10.57 -3.13
C LEU A 28 -11.39 10.60 -3.26
N ARG A 29 -12.07 9.45 -3.12
CA ARG A 29 -13.54 9.40 -3.07
C ARG A 29 -14.09 10.20 -1.89
N ALA A 30 -13.49 10.06 -0.72
CA ALA A 30 -13.86 10.83 0.47
C ALA A 30 -13.64 12.35 0.31
N ARG A 31 -12.88 12.77 -0.70
CA ARG A 31 -12.64 14.18 -1.07
C ARG A 31 -13.55 14.67 -2.19
N GLY A 32 -14.48 13.84 -2.67
CA GLY A 32 -15.39 14.21 -3.75
C GLY A 32 -14.80 14.09 -5.16
N ILE A 33 -13.59 13.52 -5.32
CA ILE A 33 -12.98 13.38 -6.64
C ILE A 33 -13.70 12.29 -7.45
N ALA A 34 -14.06 12.61 -8.69
CA ALA A 34 -14.80 11.71 -9.56
C ALA A 34 -14.02 10.42 -9.89
N VAL A 35 -14.73 9.30 -10.02
CA VAL A 35 -14.14 7.96 -10.28
C VAL A 35 -13.22 7.93 -11.52
N PRO A 36 -13.57 8.57 -12.66
CA PRO A 36 -12.68 8.61 -13.82
C PRO A 36 -11.35 9.33 -13.54
N VAL A 37 -11.39 10.42 -12.78
CA VAL A 37 -10.19 11.19 -12.38
C VAL A 37 -9.31 10.37 -11.44
N ILE A 38 -9.91 9.65 -10.49
CA ILE A 38 -9.19 8.73 -9.61
C ILE A 38 -8.52 7.61 -10.41
N ALA A 39 -9.24 7.01 -11.35
CA ALA A 39 -8.69 5.95 -12.19
C ALA A 39 -7.49 6.46 -12.99
N ALA A 40 -7.62 7.62 -13.64
CA ALA A 40 -6.54 8.25 -14.39
C ALA A 40 -5.30 8.55 -13.50
N ALA A 41 -5.50 9.10 -12.31
CA ALA A 41 -4.41 9.37 -11.37
C ALA A 41 -3.70 8.08 -10.91
N LEU A 42 -4.45 7.01 -10.63
CA LEU A 42 -3.86 5.73 -10.22
C LEU A 42 -3.14 5.01 -11.37
N ILE A 43 -3.61 5.16 -12.61
CA ILE A 43 -2.91 4.68 -13.81
C ILE A 43 -1.59 5.46 -13.98
N ALA A 44 -1.64 6.79 -13.86
CA ALA A 44 -0.47 7.66 -13.98
C ALA A 44 0.58 7.42 -12.88
N LEU A 45 0.18 6.93 -11.71
CA LEU A 45 1.10 6.53 -10.65
C LEU A 45 1.97 5.31 -11.04
N GLY A 46 1.55 4.53 -12.04
CA GLY A 46 2.25 3.34 -12.51
C GLY A 46 2.05 2.13 -11.59
N GLY A 47 1.64 1.00 -12.16
CA GLY A 47 1.47 -0.27 -11.44
C GLY A 47 2.79 -0.87 -10.93
N ASP A 48 3.90 -0.58 -11.61
CA ASP A 48 5.16 -1.33 -11.47
C ASP A 48 5.91 -1.12 -10.14
N ASP A 49 5.54 -0.11 -9.37
CA ASP A 49 6.23 0.19 -8.11
C ASP A 49 5.33 -0.10 -6.89
N ALA A 50 4.14 -0.69 -7.07
CA ALA A 50 3.30 -1.10 -5.94
C ALA A 50 3.99 -2.18 -5.08
N LEU A 51 4.65 -3.14 -5.73
CA LEU A 51 5.40 -4.19 -5.06
C LEU A 51 6.65 -3.65 -4.34
N ALA A 52 7.42 -2.79 -5.00
CA ALA A 52 8.60 -2.18 -4.39
C ALA A 52 8.24 -1.24 -3.23
N ARG A 53 7.18 -0.43 -3.34
CA ARG A 53 6.63 0.33 -2.20
C ARG A 53 6.15 -0.54 -1.05
N ALA A 54 5.51 -1.68 -1.35
CA ALA A 54 5.08 -2.63 -0.32
C ALA A 54 6.29 -3.26 0.39
N ARG A 55 7.35 -3.64 -0.35
CA ARG A 55 8.61 -4.13 0.21
C ARG A 55 9.26 -3.10 1.12
N GLU A 56 9.35 -1.84 0.68
CA GLU A 56 9.93 -0.77 1.49
C GLU A 56 9.11 -0.50 2.76
N THR A 57 7.78 -0.50 2.63
CA THR A 57 6.87 -0.40 3.79
C THR A 57 7.08 -1.55 4.78
N ALA A 58 7.25 -2.77 4.27
CA ALA A 58 7.53 -3.94 5.09
C ALA A 58 8.90 -3.85 5.79
N ARG A 59 9.97 -3.49 5.07
CA ARG A 59 11.32 -3.29 5.64
C ARG A 59 11.31 -2.32 6.81
N ARG A 60 10.63 -1.19 6.68
CA ARG A 60 10.50 -0.19 7.76
C ARG A 60 9.70 -0.72 8.94
N ARG A 61 8.70 -1.58 8.71
CA ARG A 61 7.80 -2.10 9.75
C ARG A 61 8.38 -3.27 10.54
N LEU A 62 9.18 -4.13 9.90
CA LEU A 62 9.69 -5.38 10.47
C LEU A 62 10.42 -5.24 11.82
N PRO A 63 11.33 -4.27 12.02
CA PRO A 63 12.04 -4.14 13.30
C PRO A 63 11.08 -3.94 14.48
N ALA A 64 10.02 -3.14 14.30
CA ALA A 64 9.02 -2.91 15.34
C ALA A 64 8.19 -4.16 15.64
N LEU A 65 7.89 -4.98 14.63
CA LEU A 65 7.14 -6.23 14.82
C LEU A 65 7.97 -7.28 15.56
N ARG A 66 9.25 -7.43 15.18
CA ARG A 66 10.18 -8.41 15.78
C ARG A 66 10.44 -8.16 17.26
N ARG A 67 10.57 -6.90 17.68
CA ARG A 67 10.76 -6.55 19.11
C ARG A 67 9.54 -6.83 19.97
N GLY A 68 8.33 -6.79 19.39
CA GLY A 68 7.09 -6.94 20.15
C GLY A 68 6.67 -8.39 20.36
N ARG A 69 6.44 -9.11 19.26
CA ARG A 69 5.92 -10.49 19.26
C ARG A 69 6.49 -11.24 18.04
N PRO A 70 7.68 -11.86 18.14
CA PRO A 70 8.36 -12.47 17.01
C PRO A 70 7.54 -13.60 16.37
N ASP A 71 6.74 -14.31 17.18
CA ASP A 71 5.79 -15.36 16.78
C ASP A 71 4.64 -14.84 15.88
N ARG A 72 4.37 -13.54 15.90
CA ARG A 72 3.25 -12.92 15.15
C ARG A 72 3.70 -11.95 14.07
N VAL A 73 4.96 -12.01 13.62
CA VAL A 73 5.49 -11.04 12.64
C VAL A 73 4.75 -11.13 11.31
N ALA A 74 4.57 -12.33 10.75
CA ALA A 74 3.88 -12.53 9.47
C ALA A 74 2.43 -12.03 9.44
N PRO A 75 1.52 -12.47 10.35
CA PRO A 75 0.13 -11.98 10.34
C PRO A 75 0.04 -10.47 10.60
N ARG A 76 0.87 -9.92 11.51
CA ARG A 76 0.86 -8.48 11.78
C ARG A 76 1.40 -7.65 10.62
N LEU A 77 2.32 -8.20 9.83
CA LEU A 77 2.82 -7.56 8.62
C LEU A 77 1.77 -7.60 7.51
N ARG A 78 1.11 -8.74 7.30
CA ARG A 78 -0.03 -8.89 6.36
C ARG A 78 -1.09 -7.84 6.65
N ASP A 79 -1.58 -7.79 7.88
CA ASP A 79 -2.61 -6.84 8.32
C ASP A 79 -2.18 -5.39 8.16
N HIS A 80 -0.90 -5.10 8.43
CA HIS A 80 -0.35 -3.77 8.23
C HIS A 80 -0.46 -3.37 6.76
N LEU A 81 0.05 -4.17 5.83
CA LEU A 81 0.07 -3.87 4.40
C LEU A 81 -1.35 -3.80 3.80
N LEU A 82 -2.27 -4.64 4.26
CA LEU A 82 -3.69 -4.56 3.85
C LEU A 82 -4.32 -3.22 4.28
N ARG A 83 -4.07 -2.76 5.51
CA ARG A 83 -4.53 -1.43 5.95
C ARG A 83 -3.86 -0.28 5.22
N ARG A 84 -2.67 -0.49 4.64
CA ARG A 84 -2.03 0.48 3.72
C ARG A 84 -2.71 0.51 2.35
N GLY A 85 -3.55 -0.47 2.02
CA GLY A 85 -4.30 -0.55 0.77
C GLY A 85 -3.54 -1.21 -0.39
N PHE A 86 -2.53 -2.04 -0.08
CA PHE A 86 -1.88 -2.89 -1.08
C PHE A 86 -2.79 -4.07 -1.45
N ALA A 87 -2.73 -4.50 -2.71
CA ALA A 87 -3.49 -5.66 -3.19
C ALA A 87 -3.03 -6.94 -2.48
N THR A 88 -3.96 -7.86 -2.21
CA THR A 88 -3.69 -9.12 -1.49
C THR A 88 -2.54 -9.92 -2.11
N SER A 89 -2.47 -10.00 -3.45
CA SER A 89 -1.37 -10.68 -4.16
C SER A 89 0.00 -10.08 -3.86
N VAL A 90 0.09 -8.74 -3.78
CA VAL A 90 1.32 -8.04 -3.38
C VAL A 90 1.63 -8.29 -1.90
N VAL A 91 0.63 -8.28 -1.03
CA VAL A 91 0.81 -8.51 0.40
C VAL A 91 1.35 -9.91 0.67
N VAL A 92 0.71 -10.95 0.13
CA VAL A 92 1.12 -12.35 0.29
C VAL A 92 2.57 -12.53 -0.16
N ARG A 93 2.92 -12.00 -1.35
CA ARG A 93 4.28 -12.05 -1.88
C ARG A 93 5.29 -11.39 -0.94
N VAL A 94 5.03 -10.17 -0.48
CA VAL A 94 5.96 -9.42 0.37
C VAL A 94 6.12 -10.07 1.74
N VAL A 95 5.05 -10.60 2.35
CA VAL A 95 5.14 -11.28 3.64
C VAL A 95 5.99 -12.54 3.52
N ARG A 96 5.78 -13.34 2.47
CA ARG A 96 6.60 -14.53 2.19
C ARG A 96 8.07 -14.16 2.00
N GLU A 97 8.36 -13.17 1.15
CA GLU A 97 9.73 -12.70 0.87
C GLU A 97 10.46 -12.18 2.11
N THR A 98 9.74 -11.58 3.08
CA THR A 98 10.36 -10.89 4.21
C THR A 98 10.41 -11.68 5.51
N THR A 99 9.54 -12.67 5.67
CA THR A 99 9.44 -13.47 6.90
C THR A 99 9.86 -14.93 6.72
N GLY A 100 9.93 -15.42 5.49
CA GLY A 100 10.20 -16.84 5.20
C GLY A 100 9.04 -17.78 5.54
N VAL A 101 7.96 -17.26 6.12
CA VAL A 101 6.73 -17.99 6.43
C VAL A 101 5.80 -17.89 5.21
N ALA A 102 5.22 -19.00 4.79
CA ALA A 102 4.11 -18.95 3.83
C ALA A 102 3.01 -18.08 4.45
N ALA A 103 2.65 -16.97 3.81
CA ALA A 103 1.52 -16.19 4.30
C ALA A 103 0.28 -17.06 4.11
N ASP A 104 -0.18 -17.71 5.18
CA ASP A 104 -1.41 -18.49 5.15
C ASP A 104 -2.52 -17.70 4.46
N GLU A 105 -3.16 -18.36 3.49
CA GLU A 105 -4.18 -17.83 2.57
C GLU A 105 -5.38 -17.23 3.33
#